data_AF-A0A832M0F7-F1
#
_entry.id   AF-A0A832M0F7-F1
#
_cell.length_a   1.000
_cell.length_b   1.000
_cell.length_c   1.000
_cell.angle_alpha   90.00
_cell.angle_beta   90.00
_cell.angle_gamma   90.00
#
_symmetry.space_group_name_H-M   'P 1'
#
loop_
_entity.id
_entity.type
_entity.pdbx_description
1 polymer ?
#
loop_
_entity_poly.entity_id
_entity_poly.type
_entity_poly.pdbx_seq_one_letter_code
_entity_poly.pdbx_strand_id
1 'polypeptide(L)'
;MNYKYFISKRYLFSKKDSKFVSFITYISILGISLGVATLIIAVSILNGFEKEIREKVSGLVSHIQITSFNPEGLTDYKNTIKTIKENIQGIKSIAPFIQKEAVIRYKGAIEGIMLKGIDANTDLSSGRTKIIEGSQNLEPIDSTFSRLIIGDKLASKLGIKIDDKVIVFGLKGIPSPVNQPKIKQFKISGIYESGLREYDDLLIYTDIATAQELFNMDTLVTAVELSIYDIEKISEKTEEIRNLLKYPHYTRSMYQLYKELFTWVALQKAPTPIILGLIIIVASFNIIGTLLMLVLEKTQSIGILKSLGCNGIDIMKIFIIDGMIIGVLGIIIGNIIGIGLSLLELQFKFFKLPEQ
;
A
#
# COMPACT_ATOMS: atom_id res chain seq x y z
N MET A 1 21.57 -40.32 -27.78
CA MET A 1 20.40 -39.51 -28.19
C MET A 1 19.14 -40.30 -27.92
N ASN A 2 18.20 -39.75 -27.15
CA ASN A 2 17.01 -40.48 -26.67
C ASN A 2 15.96 -40.53 -27.80
N TYR A 3 15.73 -41.71 -28.39
CA TYR A 3 14.83 -41.88 -29.55
C TYR A 3 13.41 -41.36 -29.26
N LYS A 4 12.99 -41.39 -27.99
CA LYS A 4 11.71 -40.86 -27.50
C LYS A 4 11.56 -39.35 -27.81
N TYR A 5 12.63 -38.58 -27.62
CA TYR A 5 12.64 -37.14 -27.91
C TYR A 5 12.63 -36.86 -29.42
N PHE A 6 13.35 -37.67 -30.21
CA PHE A 6 13.37 -37.57 -31.68
C PHE A 6 11.98 -37.85 -32.28
N ILE A 7 11.30 -38.88 -31.77
CA ILE A 7 9.95 -39.24 -32.19
C ILE A 7 8.92 -38.17 -31.80
N SER A 8 8.94 -37.68 -30.56
CA SER A 8 8.04 -36.60 -30.09
C SER A 8 8.19 -35.33 -30.94
N LYS A 9 9.43 -34.86 -31.16
CA LYS A 9 9.67 -33.66 -32.00
C LYS A 9 9.19 -33.86 -33.45
N ARG A 10 9.35 -35.05 -34.03
CA ARG A 10 8.87 -35.33 -35.39
C ARG A 10 7.34 -35.39 -35.45
N TYR A 11 6.67 -35.87 -34.41
CA TYR A 11 5.21 -35.85 -34.34
C TYR A 11 4.64 -34.43 -34.18
N LEU A 12 5.28 -33.58 -33.38
CA LEU A 12 4.87 -32.18 -33.19
C LEU A 12 5.03 -31.31 -34.46
N PHE A 13 5.94 -31.65 -35.38
CA PHE A 13 6.32 -30.78 -36.51
C PHE A 13 6.18 -31.39 -37.93
N SER A 14 5.59 -32.58 -38.10
CA SER A 14 5.48 -33.20 -39.44
C SER A 14 4.32 -32.66 -40.29
N LYS A 15 4.65 -32.20 -41.52
CA LYS A 15 3.81 -31.36 -42.40
C LYS A 15 2.88 -32.10 -43.37
N LYS A 16 2.86 -33.44 -43.46
CA LYS A 16 2.20 -34.13 -44.59
C LYS A 16 0.80 -34.72 -44.34
N ASP A 17 0.39 -35.04 -43.09
CA ASP A 17 -0.94 -35.66 -42.83
C ASP A 17 -1.68 -35.17 -41.55
N SER A 18 -1.20 -34.13 -40.86
CA SER A 18 -1.78 -33.73 -39.54
C SER A 18 -1.87 -32.22 -39.31
N LYS A 19 -2.38 -31.47 -40.29
CA LYS A 19 -2.68 -30.04 -40.11
C LYS A 19 -3.68 -29.80 -38.97
N PHE A 20 -4.62 -30.74 -38.77
CA PHE A 20 -5.66 -30.66 -37.74
C PHE A 20 -5.10 -30.84 -36.32
N VAL A 21 -4.25 -31.84 -36.08
CA VAL A 21 -3.51 -32.00 -34.81
C VAL A 21 -2.68 -30.76 -34.48
N SER A 22 -1.93 -30.28 -35.47
CA SER A 22 -1.03 -29.14 -35.28
C SER A 22 -1.85 -27.91 -34.88
N PHE A 23 -2.99 -27.69 -35.51
CA PHE A 23 -3.91 -26.60 -35.21
C PHE A 23 -4.46 -26.67 -33.77
N ILE A 24 -4.94 -27.84 -33.33
CA ILE A 24 -5.45 -28.00 -31.96
C ILE A 24 -4.32 -27.81 -30.94
N THR A 25 -3.14 -28.36 -31.21
CA THR A 25 -1.96 -28.14 -30.36
C THR A 25 -1.63 -26.65 -30.21
N TYR A 26 -1.71 -25.85 -31.29
CA TYR A 26 -1.54 -24.40 -31.22
C TYR A 26 -2.61 -23.72 -30.37
N ILE A 27 -3.88 -24.10 -30.51
CA ILE A 27 -4.98 -23.55 -29.69
C ILE A 27 -4.73 -23.84 -28.21
N SER A 28 -4.26 -25.04 -27.88
CA SER A 28 -4.00 -25.43 -26.50
C SER A 28 -2.82 -24.68 -25.90
N ILE A 29 -1.73 -24.54 -26.67
CA ILE A 29 -0.59 -23.71 -26.26
C ILE A 29 -1.05 -22.25 -26.05
N LEU A 30 -1.86 -21.70 -26.96
CA LEU A 30 -2.40 -20.34 -26.84
C LEU A 30 -3.30 -20.18 -25.61
N GLY A 31 -4.17 -21.15 -25.33
CA GLY A 31 -5.05 -21.13 -24.17
C GLY A 31 -4.27 -21.12 -22.86
N ILE A 32 -3.26 -21.99 -22.73
CA ILE A 32 -2.36 -22.01 -21.57
C ILE A 32 -1.57 -20.71 -21.47
N SER A 33 -1.03 -20.24 -22.59
CA SER A 33 -0.25 -18.99 -22.64
C SER A 33 -1.07 -17.79 -22.17
N LEU A 34 -2.30 -17.66 -22.66
CA LEU A 34 -3.19 -16.57 -22.29
C LEU A 34 -3.60 -16.64 -20.82
N GLY A 35 -3.90 -17.84 -20.31
CA GLY A 35 -4.21 -18.04 -18.88
C GLY A 35 -3.04 -17.64 -17.97
N VAL A 36 -1.82 -18.06 -18.31
CA VAL A 36 -0.60 -17.71 -17.57
C VAL A 36 -0.31 -16.21 -17.67
N ALA A 37 -0.39 -15.61 -18.86
CA ALA A 37 -0.16 -14.18 -19.05
C ALA A 37 -1.16 -13.33 -18.25
N THR A 38 -2.45 -13.67 -18.32
CA THR A 38 -3.52 -12.98 -17.60
C THR A 38 -3.31 -13.05 -16.09
N LEU A 39 -2.93 -14.23 -15.58
CA LEU A 39 -2.62 -14.42 -14.17
C LEU A 39 -1.44 -13.56 -13.71
N ILE A 40 -0.34 -13.56 -14.46
CA ILE A 40 0.85 -12.75 -14.14
C ILE A 40 0.44 -11.28 -14.05
N ILE A 41 -0.26 -10.77 -15.07
CA ILE A 41 -0.70 -9.37 -15.11
C ILE A 41 -1.60 -9.04 -13.91
N ALA A 42 -2.60 -9.88 -13.62
CA ALA A 42 -3.53 -9.64 -12.51
C ALA A 42 -2.81 -9.60 -11.15
N VAL A 43 -1.92 -10.55 -10.88
CA VAL A 43 -1.14 -10.60 -9.63
C VAL A 43 -0.18 -9.42 -9.53
N SER A 44 0.49 -9.08 -10.62
CA SER A 44 1.40 -7.93 -10.68
C SER A 44 0.66 -6.61 -10.40
N ILE A 45 -0.54 -6.42 -10.96
CA ILE A 45 -1.36 -5.23 -10.69
C ILE A 45 -1.75 -5.17 -9.22
N LEU A 46 -2.27 -6.25 -8.64
CA LEU A 46 -2.69 -6.27 -7.23
C LEU A 46 -1.51 -6.05 -6.27
N ASN A 47 -0.34 -6.63 -6.59
CA ASN A 47 0.88 -6.45 -5.81
C ASN A 47 1.44 -5.04 -5.96
N GLY A 48 1.47 -4.49 -7.17
CA GLY A 48 1.87 -3.11 -7.43
C GLY A 48 0.96 -2.11 -6.73
N PHE A 49 -0.35 -2.33 -6.75
CA PHE A 49 -1.33 -1.49 -6.08
C PHE A 49 -1.16 -1.49 -4.56
N GLU A 50 -0.99 -2.66 -3.93
CA GLU A 50 -0.69 -2.70 -2.49
C GLU A 50 0.60 -1.94 -2.17
N LYS A 51 1.64 -2.12 -2.99
CA LYS A 51 2.93 -1.44 -2.80
C LYS A 51 2.77 0.07 -2.91
N GLU A 52 2.07 0.56 -3.93
CA GLU A 52 1.80 1.98 -4.14
C GLU A 52 1.01 2.58 -2.97
N ILE A 53 -0.05 1.91 -2.51
CA ILE A 53 -0.80 2.34 -1.32
C ILE A 53 0.13 2.40 -0.11
N ARG A 54 0.92 1.35 0.11
CA ARG A 54 1.84 1.28 1.25
C ARG A 54 2.86 2.42 1.21
N GLU A 55 3.44 2.71 0.05
CA GLU A 55 4.42 3.79 -0.14
C GLU A 55 3.77 5.17 0.04
N LYS A 56 2.60 5.42 -0.56
CA LYS A 56 1.86 6.68 -0.38
C LYS A 56 1.45 6.91 1.07
N VAL A 57 0.89 5.90 1.72
CA VAL A 57 0.51 5.98 3.14
C VAL A 57 1.75 6.22 4.00
N SER A 58 2.82 5.43 3.84
CA SER A 58 4.08 5.58 4.58
C SER A 58 4.74 6.95 4.37
N GLY A 59 4.59 7.52 3.17
CA GLY A 59 5.07 8.84 2.81
C GLY A 59 4.34 9.98 3.52
N LEU A 60 3.06 9.80 3.86
CA LEU A 60 2.21 10.80 4.49
C LEU A 60 2.13 10.65 6.02
N VAL A 61 2.04 9.42 6.52
CA VAL A 61 1.79 9.12 7.94
C VAL A 61 3.00 8.51 8.64
N SER A 62 3.07 8.61 9.96
CA SER A 62 4.14 7.98 10.73
C SER A 62 4.09 6.46 10.63
N HIS A 63 5.25 5.79 10.61
CA HIS A 63 5.31 4.33 10.50
C HIS A 63 4.80 3.64 11.77
N ILE A 64 5.14 4.21 12.94
CA ILE A 64 4.75 3.71 14.26
C ILE A 64 4.31 4.90 15.12
N GLN A 65 3.25 4.72 15.88
CA GLN A 65 2.72 5.71 16.81
C GLN A 65 2.61 5.10 18.21
N ILE A 66 3.05 5.86 19.21
CA ILE A 66 2.97 5.49 20.62
C ILE A 66 2.00 6.45 21.28
N THR A 67 0.88 5.91 21.76
CA THR A 67 -0.10 6.62 22.57
C THR A 67 -0.04 6.12 24.02
N SER A 68 -0.80 6.75 24.91
CA SER A 68 -1.04 6.23 26.26
C SER A 68 -2.45 5.65 26.37
N PHE A 69 -2.64 4.68 27.25
CA PHE A 69 -3.98 4.31 27.73
C PHE A 69 -4.58 5.39 28.65
N ASN A 70 -3.77 6.33 29.14
CA ASN A 70 -4.25 7.45 29.93
C ASN A 70 -5.03 8.45 29.04
N PRO A 71 -6.26 8.85 29.43
CA PRO A 71 -7.09 9.75 28.62
C PRO A 71 -6.48 11.15 28.43
N GLU A 72 -5.62 11.58 29.36
CA GLU A 72 -5.00 12.91 29.34
C GLU A 72 -3.88 13.03 28.32
N GLY A 73 -3.31 11.90 27.87
CA GLY A 73 -2.20 11.83 26.94
C GLY A 73 -0.99 11.08 27.52
N LEU A 74 0.12 11.15 26.78
CA LEU A 74 1.38 10.53 27.15
C LEU A 74 2.16 11.42 28.12
N THR A 75 2.35 10.92 29.34
CA THR A 75 3.27 11.48 30.34
C THR A 75 4.70 11.12 30.01
N ASP A 76 5.64 11.99 30.40
CA ASP A 76 7.10 11.76 30.31
C ASP A 76 7.59 11.29 28.92
N TYR A 77 7.00 11.83 27.86
CA TYR A 77 7.33 11.44 26.48
C TYR A 77 8.83 11.61 26.16
N LYS A 78 9.53 12.53 26.84
CA LYS A 78 10.97 12.76 26.66
C LYS A 78 11.78 11.53 27.06
N ASN A 79 11.43 10.90 28.19
CA ASN A 79 12.07 9.67 28.63
C ASN A 79 11.70 8.47 27.74
N THR A 80 10.45 8.42 27.25
CA THR A 80 10.01 7.45 26.25
C THR A 80 10.87 7.55 24.98
N ILE A 81 11.05 8.77 24.44
CA ILE A 81 11.90 9.02 23.26
C ILE A 81 13.34 8.58 23.54
N LYS A 82 13.89 8.92 24.70
CA LYS A 82 15.26 8.55 25.09
C LYS A 82 15.44 7.04 25.14
N THR A 83 14.55 6.34 25.85
CA THR A 83 14.55 4.89 26.00
C THR A 83 14.53 4.19 24.63
N ILE A 84 13.70 4.68 23.71
CA ILE A 84 13.61 4.12 22.36
C ILE A 84 14.92 4.34 21.58
N LYS A 85 15.48 5.55 21.61
CA LYS A 85 16.75 5.86 20.90
C LYS A 85 17.91 5.00 21.38
N GLU A 86 17.95 4.66 22.67
CA GLU A 86 19.04 3.88 23.28
C GLU A 86 18.91 2.38 23.00
N ASN A 87 17.69 1.84 22.93
CA ASN A 87 17.46 0.39 22.88
C ASN A 87 17.06 -0.13 21.49
N ILE A 88 16.52 0.72 20.60
CA ILE A 88 15.96 0.28 19.32
C ILE A 88 16.76 0.88 18.16
N GLN A 89 17.42 0.01 17.40
CA GLN A 89 18.12 0.40 16.18
C GLN A 89 17.17 0.48 14.97
N GLY A 90 17.57 1.23 13.93
CA GLY A 90 16.83 1.33 12.67
C GLY A 90 15.74 2.42 12.63
N ILE A 91 15.73 3.31 13.63
CA ILE A 91 14.81 4.44 13.69
C ILE A 91 15.43 5.64 12.96
N LYS A 92 14.67 6.20 12.02
CA LYS A 92 15.05 7.38 11.23
C LYS A 92 14.78 8.67 12.00
N SER A 93 13.62 8.77 12.64
CA SER A 93 13.24 9.94 13.44
C SER A 93 12.20 9.58 14.50
N ILE A 94 12.13 10.44 15.52
CA ILE A 94 11.14 10.36 16.59
C ILE A 94 10.70 11.79 16.92
N ALA A 95 9.40 12.06 16.86
CA ALA A 95 8.84 13.37 17.15
C ALA A 95 7.61 13.22 18.06
N PRO A 96 7.46 14.05 19.11
CA PRO A 96 6.21 14.17 19.82
C PRO A 96 5.24 15.05 19.04
N PHE A 97 3.94 14.81 19.19
CA PHE A 97 2.93 15.73 18.68
C PHE A 97 1.67 15.75 19.55
N ILE A 98 0.91 16.84 19.42
CA ILE A 98 -0.43 16.97 19.97
C ILE A 98 -1.41 17.03 18.82
N GLN A 99 -2.48 16.26 18.89
CA GLN A 99 -3.55 16.31 17.91
C GLN A 99 -4.88 16.25 18.63
N LYS A 100 -5.69 17.31 18.48
CA LYS A 100 -7.01 17.42 19.08
C LYS A 100 -7.94 18.24 18.19
N GLU A 101 -9.23 18.01 18.35
CA GLU A 101 -10.29 18.77 17.69
C GLU A 101 -10.34 20.19 18.24
N ALA A 102 -10.55 21.14 17.35
CA ALA A 102 -10.67 22.55 17.65
C ALA A 102 -11.70 23.20 16.72
N VAL A 103 -12.01 24.46 16.98
CA VAL A 103 -12.83 25.28 16.09
C VAL A 103 -12.04 26.50 15.68
N ILE A 104 -12.00 26.81 14.39
CA ILE A 104 -11.41 28.03 13.85
C ILE A 104 -12.51 29.04 13.52
N ARG A 105 -12.27 30.31 13.82
CA ARG A 105 -13.14 31.43 13.47
C ARG A 105 -12.37 32.51 12.72
N TYR A 106 -12.94 32.94 11.59
CA TYR A 106 -12.44 34.04 10.79
C TYR A 106 -13.61 34.84 10.21
N LYS A 107 -13.65 36.17 10.44
CA LYS A 107 -14.68 37.10 9.93
C LYS A 107 -16.15 36.61 10.06
N GLY A 108 -16.45 35.87 11.13
CA GLY A 108 -17.79 35.33 11.40
C GLY A 108 -18.04 33.92 10.87
N ALA A 109 -17.20 33.41 9.95
CA ALA A 109 -17.20 32.00 9.57
C ALA A 109 -16.59 31.14 10.68
N ILE A 110 -17.16 29.96 10.91
CA ILE A 110 -16.78 29.02 11.96
C ILE A 110 -16.69 27.63 11.34
N GLU A 111 -15.56 26.96 11.52
CA GLU A 111 -15.34 25.60 11.01
C GLU A 111 -14.71 24.71 12.09
N GLY A 112 -15.10 23.44 12.09
CA GLY A 112 -14.45 22.41 12.91
C GLY A 112 -13.15 21.98 12.23
N ILE A 113 -12.08 21.86 13.00
CA ILE A 113 -10.73 21.58 12.51
C ILE A 113 -10.02 20.57 13.40
N MET A 114 -9.00 19.94 12.86
CA MET A 114 -8.04 19.15 13.62
C MET A 114 -6.75 19.94 13.76
N LEU A 115 -6.40 20.34 14.98
CA LEU A 115 -5.16 21.06 15.24
C LEU A 115 -4.06 20.07 15.63
N LYS A 116 -2.97 20.06 14.85
CA LYS A 116 -1.74 19.30 15.14
C LYS A 116 -0.64 20.25 15.62
N GLY A 117 -0.25 20.13 16.88
CA GLY A 117 0.93 20.77 17.46
C GLY A 117 2.17 19.94 17.20
N ILE A 118 3.14 20.51 16.49
CA ILE A 118 4.35 19.84 16.03
C ILE A 118 5.59 20.65 16.40
N ASP A 119 6.73 20.00 16.50
CA ASP A 119 8.03 20.67 16.56
C ASP A 119 8.62 20.72 15.15
N ALA A 120 8.73 21.92 14.58
CA ALA A 120 9.19 22.13 13.21
C ALA A 120 10.61 21.59 12.96
N ASN A 121 11.44 21.43 14.01
CA ASN A 121 12.81 20.93 13.88
C ASN A 121 12.89 19.40 13.87
N THR A 122 11.91 18.71 14.46
CA THR A 122 11.94 17.25 14.64
C THR A 122 10.84 16.51 13.88
N ASP A 123 9.74 17.19 13.52
CA ASP A 123 8.63 16.58 12.82
C ASP A 123 8.90 16.47 11.31
N LEU A 124 8.75 15.24 10.81
CA LEU A 124 8.81 14.91 9.39
C LEU A 124 7.55 15.31 8.63
N SER A 125 6.42 15.58 9.30
CA SER A 125 5.19 16.03 8.65
C SER A 125 5.40 17.35 7.89
N SER A 126 6.27 18.23 8.40
CA SER A 126 6.74 19.45 7.73
C SER A 126 7.44 19.16 6.39
N GLY A 127 8.09 18.00 6.24
CA GLY A 127 8.69 17.57 4.97
C GLY A 127 7.71 16.93 3.99
N ARG A 128 6.47 16.65 4.43
CA ARG A 128 5.43 15.92 3.68
C ARG A 128 4.34 16.84 3.14
N THR A 129 4.26 18.07 3.64
CA THR A 129 3.31 19.10 3.19
C THR A 129 4.06 20.16 2.39
N LYS A 130 3.70 20.30 1.11
CA LYS A 130 4.28 21.32 0.25
C LYS A 130 3.66 22.67 0.60
N ILE A 131 4.46 23.62 1.08
CA ILE A 131 3.99 25.00 1.22
C ILE A 131 3.85 25.60 -0.16
N ILE A 132 2.63 26.00 -0.51
CA ILE A 132 2.32 26.68 -1.75
C ILE A 132 2.45 28.20 -1.61
N GLU A 133 2.24 28.71 -0.39
CA GLU A 133 2.30 30.14 -0.10
C GLU A 133 2.84 30.35 1.33
N GLY A 134 3.78 31.27 1.53
CA GLY A 134 4.27 31.66 2.87
C GLY A 134 5.48 30.87 3.35
N SER A 135 5.54 30.59 4.65
CA SER A 135 6.68 29.95 5.31
C SER A 135 6.24 28.81 6.24
N GLN A 136 7.13 27.84 6.46
CA GLN A 136 6.95 26.78 7.47
C GLN A 136 7.24 27.24 8.90
N ASN A 137 7.46 28.53 9.14
CA ASN A 137 7.78 29.00 10.48
C ASN A 137 6.55 28.90 11.39
N LEU A 138 6.65 28.07 12.43
CA LEU A 138 5.63 27.88 13.46
C LEU A 138 6.00 28.50 14.80
N GLU A 139 7.19 29.09 14.92
CA GLU A 139 7.59 29.77 16.16
C GLU A 139 6.54 30.82 16.55
N PRO A 140 6.20 30.96 17.83
CA PRO A 140 5.33 32.04 18.28
C PRO A 140 5.88 33.41 17.90
N ILE A 141 5.00 34.36 17.59
CA ILE A 141 5.40 35.74 17.28
C ILE A 141 5.68 36.48 18.59
N ASP A 142 4.75 36.35 19.54
CA ASP A 142 4.81 36.90 20.88
C ASP A 142 3.92 36.07 21.84
N SER A 143 3.68 36.58 23.07
CA SER A 143 2.80 35.91 24.05
C SER A 143 1.32 35.86 23.63
N THR A 144 0.91 36.63 22.63
CA THR A 144 -0.49 36.82 22.22
C THR A 144 -0.80 36.12 20.90
N PHE A 145 0.13 36.17 19.94
CA PHE A 145 0.00 35.61 18.60
C PHE A 145 0.97 34.44 18.39
N SER A 146 0.40 33.27 18.10
CA SER A 146 1.15 32.14 17.57
C SER A 146 1.01 32.04 16.05
N ARG A 147 1.91 31.30 15.40
CA ARG A 147 1.84 31.02 13.96
C ARG A 147 1.02 29.76 13.68
N LEU A 148 0.36 29.74 12.54
CA LEU A 148 -0.50 28.65 12.11
C LEU A 148 -0.32 28.40 10.61
N ILE A 149 -0.21 27.13 10.25
CA ILE A 149 -0.17 26.68 8.86
C ILE A 149 -1.48 25.96 8.56
N ILE A 150 -2.10 26.31 7.43
CA ILE A 150 -3.46 25.89 7.07
C ILE A 150 -3.46 25.22 5.68
N GLY A 151 -4.34 24.24 5.47
CA GLY A 151 -4.48 23.61 4.16
C GLY A 151 -5.13 24.54 3.14
N ASP A 152 -4.78 24.39 1.85
CA ASP A 152 -5.26 25.23 0.75
C ASP A 152 -6.79 25.23 0.63
N LYS A 153 -7.43 24.07 0.83
CA LYS A 153 -8.90 23.93 0.77
C LYS A 153 -9.56 24.65 1.92
N LEU A 154 -9.11 24.44 3.15
CA LEU A 154 -9.66 25.12 4.32
C LEU A 154 -9.44 26.64 4.24
N ALA A 155 -8.27 27.08 3.78
CA ALA A 155 -7.97 28.49 3.57
C ALA A 155 -8.92 29.12 2.53
N SER A 156 -9.11 28.44 1.39
CA SER A 156 -10.02 28.87 0.34
C SER A 156 -11.48 28.91 0.80
N LYS A 157 -11.90 27.89 1.56
CA LYS A 157 -13.26 27.77 2.15
C LYS A 157 -13.58 28.92 3.09
N LEU A 158 -12.62 29.30 3.93
CA LEU A 158 -12.77 30.39 4.90
C LEU A 158 -12.41 31.78 4.32
N GLY A 159 -11.85 31.84 3.11
CA GLY A 159 -11.33 33.07 2.51
C GLY A 159 -10.12 33.66 3.26
N ILE A 160 -9.34 32.80 3.90
CA ILE A 160 -8.16 33.16 4.68
C ILE A 160 -6.96 33.32 3.74
N LYS A 161 -6.15 34.35 3.97
CA LYS A 161 -4.87 34.57 3.30
C LYS A 161 -3.71 34.54 4.29
N ILE A 162 -2.49 34.53 3.76
CA ILE A 162 -1.29 34.74 4.59
C ILE A 162 -1.44 36.04 5.36
N ASP A 163 -0.88 36.03 6.58
CA ASP A 163 -0.84 37.15 7.50
C ASP A 163 -2.19 37.56 8.12
N ASP A 164 -3.28 36.91 7.72
CA ASP A 164 -4.57 37.07 8.39
C ASP A 164 -4.53 36.56 9.84
N LYS A 165 -5.37 37.18 10.67
CA LYS A 165 -5.57 36.81 12.07
C LYS A 165 -6.80 35.95 12.22
N VAL A 166 -6.64 34.80 12.86
CA VAL A 166 -7.71 33.84 13.12
C VAL A 166 -7.78 33.53 14.61
N ILE A 167 -8.95 33.13 15.07
CA ILE A 167 -9.17 32.73 16.47
C ILE A 167 -9.41 31.23 16.48
N VAL A 168 -8.67 30.49 17.30
CA VAL A 168 -8.88 29.05 17.49
C VAL A 168 -9.35 28.78 18.91
N PHE A 169 -10.37 27.94 19.02
CA PHE A 169 -10.97 27.47 20.26
C PHE A 169 -10.57 26.02 20.47
N GLY A 170 -9.78 25.74 21.51
CA GLY A 170 -9.40 24.39 21.90
C GLY A 170 -10.55 23.68 22.60
N LEU A 171 -11.00 22.55 22.06
CA LEU A 171 -12.07 21.75 22.67
C LEU A 171 -11.46 20.73 23.65
N LYS A 172 -11.96 20.71 24.90
CA LYS A 172 -11.64 19.68 25.90
C LYS A 172 -12.88 18.86 26.18
N GLY A 173 -13.33 18.06 25.21
CA GLY A 173 -14.65 17.40 25.29
C GLY A 173 -15.79 18.38 25.04
N ILE A 174 -16.99 18.07 25.52
CA ILE A 174 -18.20 18.86 25.25
C ILE A 174 -18.11 20.22 25.97
N PRO A 175 -18.23 21.36 25.26
CA PRO A 175 -18.25 22.68 25.88
C PRO A 175 -19.39 22.81 26.90
N SER A 176 -19.11 23.39 28.06
CA SER A 176 -20.11 23.62 29.13
C SER A 176 -19.71 24.83 29.97
N PRO A 177 -20.61 25.44 30.78
CA PRO A 177 -20.25 26.58 31.63
C PRO A 177 -19.06 26.32 32.57
N VAL A 178 -18.86 25.06 32.96
CA VAL A 178 -17.76 24.56 33.81
C VAL A 178 -16.51 24.19 33.00
N ASN A 179 -16.65 23.99 31.68
CA ASN A 179 -15.59 23.53 30.78
C ASN A 179 -15.54 24.46 29.55
N GLN A 180 -15.07 25.69 29.78
CA GLN A 180 -14.96 26.70 28.74
C GLN A 180 -13.75 26.42 27.85
N PRO A 181 -13.90 26.51 26.51
CA PRO A 181 -12.78 26.31 25.61
C PRO A 181 -11.74 27.41 25.80
N LYS A 182 -10.47 27.02 25.80
CA LYS A 182 -9.38 27.99 25.73
C LYS A 182 -9.34 28.62 24.34
N ILE A 183 -9.01 29.90 24.30
CA ILE A 183 -9.04 30.70 23.08
C ILE A 183 -7.63 31.26 22.87
N LYS A 184 -7.09 31.10 21.66
CA LYS A 184 -5.82 31.71 21.29
C LYS A 184 -5.91 32.31 19.88
N GLN A 185 -5.21 33.43 19.69
CA GLN A 185 -5.15 34.11 18.41
C GLN A 185 -3.92 33.64 17.63
N PHE A 186 -4.12 33.43 16.34
CA PHE A 186 -3.08 32.96 15.43
C PHE A 186 -2.95 33.89 14.24
N LYS A 187 -1.73 33.98 13.70
CA LYS A 187 -1.45 34.60 12.42
C LYS A 187 -1.06 33.50 11.42
N ILE A 188 -1.65 33.52 10.23
CA ILE A 188 -1.37 32.52 9.20
C ILE A 188 0.03 32.75 8.64
N SER A 189 0.93 31.79 8.85
CA SER A 189 2.32 31.86 8.39
C SER A 189 2.54 31.15 7.06
N GLY A 190 1.70 30.17 6.73
CA GLY A 190 1.80 29.44 5.48
C GLY A 190 0.52 28.68 5.12
N ILE A 191 0.37 28.43 3.82
CA ILE A 191 -0.68 27.60 3.24
C ILE A 191 -0.01 26.39 2.59
N TYR A 192 -0.49 25.19 2.93
CA TYR A 192 0.06 23.93 2.42
C TYR A 192 -0.91 23.17 1.52
N GLU A 193 -0.36 22.32 0.68
CA GLU A 193 -1.08 21.33 -0.12
C GLU A 193 -0.45 19.95 0.13
N SER A 194 -1.25 19.00 0.60
CA SER A 194 -0.81 17.61 0.81
C SER A 194 -1.16 16.71 -0.37
N GLY A 195 -2.04 17.17 -1.27
CA GLY A 195 -2.60 16.35 -2.35
C GLY A 195 -3.69 15.39 -1.87
N LEU A 196 -4.10 15.48 -0.60
CA LEU A 196 -5.25 14.77 -0.06
C LEU A 196 -6.26 15.79 0.45
N ARG A 197 -7.40 15.88 -0.24
CA ARG A 197 -8.43 16.86 0.04
C ARG A 197 -8.94 16.80 1.49
N GLU A 198 -9.05 15.60 2.06
CA GLU A 198 -9.53 15.41 3.43
C GLU A 198 -8.56 15.98 4.47
N TYR A 199 -7.26 16.01 4.17
CA TYR A 199 -6.25 16.63 5.05
C TYR A 199 -6.25 18.15 4.86
N ASP A 200 -6.26 18.61 3.61
CA ASP A 200 -6.19 20.03 3.26
C ASP A 200 -7.45 20.82 3.68
N ASP A 201 -8.58 20.14 3.90
CA ASP A 201 -9.84 20.75 4.38
C ASP A 201 -9.99 20.76 5.92
N LEU A 202 -9.22 19.97 6.67
CA LEU A 202 -9.44 19.77 8.12
C LEU A 202 -8.22 20.03 9.00
N LEU A 203 -7.02 19.63 8.55
CA LEU A 203 -5.83 19.56 9.38
C LEU A 203 -5.05 20.88 9.32
N ILE A 204 -4.73 21.44 10.48
CA ILE A 204 -3.89 22.64 10.62
C ILE A 204 -2.72 22.36 11.55
N TYR A 205 -1.62 23.09 11.35
CA TYR A 205 -0.39 22.90 12.12
C TYR A 205 -0.04 24.15 12.93
N THR A 206 0.46 23.94 14.14
CA THR A 206 1.07 24.97 14.98
C THR A 206 2.22 24.39 15.80
N ASP A 207 2.94 25.23 16.52
CA ASP A 207 3.98 24.78 17.43
C ASP A 207 3.42 23.93 18.58
N ILE A 208 4.16 22.90 18.98
CA ILE A 208 3.74 21.95 20.01
C ILE A 208 3.49 22.62 21.37
N ALA A 209 4.30 23.61 21.77
CA ALA A 209 4.11 24.31 23.04
C ALA A 209 2.85 25.18 23.00
N THR A 210 2.55 25.78 21.85
CA THR A 210 1.29 26.50 21.63
C THR A 210 0.08 25.57 21.76
N ALA A 211 0.15 24.37 21.19
CA ALA A 211 -0.91 23.37 21.32
C ALA A 211 -1.07 22.88 22.77
N GLN A 212 0.04 22.70 23.51
CA GLN A 212 0.00 22.35 24.93
C GLN A 212 -0.78 23.36 25.76
N GLU A 213 -0.50 24.65 25.55
CA GLU A 213 -1.19 25.73 26.24
C GLU A 213 -2.68 25.78 25.89
N LEU A 214 -3.00 25.64 24.60
CA LEU A 214 -4.38 25.69 24.09
C LEU A 214 -5.24 24.55 24.64
N PHE A 215 -4.68 23.35 24.81
CA PHE A 215 -5.43 22.17 25.25
C PHE A 215 -5.26 21.82 26.73
N ASN A 216 -4.60 22.66 27.54
CA ASN A 216 -4.26 22.38 28.94
C ASN A 216 -3.53 21.04 29.10
N MET A 217 -2.52 20.82 28.26
CA MET A 217 -1.73 19.59 28.27
C MET A 217 -0.39 19.74 28.98
N ASP A 218 -0.02 20.94 29.47
CA ASP A 218 1.24 21.19 30.18
C ASP A 218 2.45 20.50 29.50
N THR A 219 2.99 19.42 30.09
CA THR A 219 4.11 18.64 29.53
C THR A 219 3.68 17.35 28.79
N LEU A 220 2.38 17.08 28.72
CA LEU A 220 1.79 15.94 28.04
C LEU A 220 1.76 16.16 26.53
N VAL A 221 1.73 15.05 25.79
CA VAL A 221 1.53 15.03 24.34
C VAL A 221 0.49 13.99 23.99
N THR A 222 -0.18 14.11 22.84
CA THR A 222 -1.18 13.11 22.43
C THR A 222 -0.48 11.80 22.09
N ALA A 223 0.63 11.88 21.36
CA ALA A 223 1.39 10.72 20.95
C ALA A 223 2.85 11.08 20.60
N VAL A 224 3.66 10.03 20.46
CA VAL A 224 4.99 10.09 19.84
C VAL A 224 4.94 9.31 18.54
N GLU A 225 5.39 9.94 17.46
CA GLU A 225 5.48 9.34 16.15
C GLU A 225 6.92 8.95 15.80
N LEU A 226 7.07 7.82 15.12
CA LEU A 226 8.34 7.27 14.71
C LEU A 226 8.33 6.94 13.23
N SER A 227 9.44 7.27 12.58
CA SER A 227 9.75 6.78 11.25
C SER A 227 10.95 5.86 11.33
N ILE A 228 10.91 4.77 10.58
CA ILE A 228 11.99 3.77 10.52
C ILE A 228 12.57 3.73 9.10
N TYR A 229 13.82 3.30 8.96
CA TYR A 229 14.48 3.23 7.65
C TYR A 229 13.89 2.13 6.75
N ASP A 230 13.52 1.00 7.35
CA ASP A 230 13.04 -0.18 6.65
C ASP A 230 11.55 -0.42 6.94
N ILE A 231 10.71 -0.12 5.95
CA ILE A 231 9.24 -0.21 6.06
C ILE A 231 8.78 -1.68 6.21
N GLU A 232 9.57 -2.65 5.74
CA GLU A 232 9.21 -4.07 5.84
C GLU A 232 9.27 -4.56 7.28
N LYS A 233 10.11 -3.94 8.11
CA LYS A 233 10.28 -4.27 9.53
C LYS A 233 9.34 -3.51 10.47
N ILE A 234 8.37 -2.77 9.96
CA ILE A 234 7.43 -1.99 10.79
C ILE A 234 6.76 -2.88 11.84
N SER A 235 6.24 -4.05 11.45
CA SER A 235 5.54 -4.94 12.37
C SER A 235 6.47 -5.47 13.46
N GLU A 236 7.68 -5.92 13.08
CA GLU A 236 8.71 -6.40 14.03
C GLU A 236 9.10 -5.30 15.03
N LYS A 237 9.43 -4.11 14.54
CA LYS A 237 9.80 -2.95 15.39
C LYS A 237 8.66 -2.49 16.29
N THR A 238 7.43 -2.59 15.81
CA THR A 238 6.24 -2.26 16.63
C THR A 238 6.13 -3.21 17.82
N GLU A 239 6.35 -4.52 17.62
CA GLU A 239 6.35 -5.50 18.72
C GLU A 239 7.54 -5.28 19.68
N GLU A 240 8.73 -4.99 19.15
CA GLU A 240 9.93 -4.69 19.94
C GLU A 240 9.70 -3.49 20.87
N ILE A 241 9.18 -2.38 20.32
CA ILE A 241 8.84 -1.17 21.09
C ILE A 241 7.73 -1.45 22.11
N ARG A 242 6.71 -2.24 21.73
CA ARG A 242 5.61 -2.61 22.63
C ARG A 242 6.12 -3.40 23.84
N ASN A 243 7.04 -4.34 23.62
CA ASN A 243 7.65 -5.16 24.68
C ASN A 243 8.59 -4.35 25.58
N LEU A 244 9.25 -3.33 25.02
CA LEU A 244 10.14 -2.44 25.75
C LEU A 244 9.38 -1.49 26.69
N LEU A 245 8.39 -0.76 26.17
CA LEU A 245 7.73 0.33 26.90
C LEU A 245 6.63 -0.15 27.85
N LYS A 246 5.93 -1.23 27.49
CA LYS A 246 4.83 -1.83 28.25
C LYS A 246 3.76 -0.81 28.68
N TYR A 247 2.85 -1.21 29.58
CA TYR A 247 1.85 -0.31 30.17
C TYR A 247 2.54 0.88 30.86
N PRO A 248 2.04 2.13 30.73
CA PRO A 248 0.77 2.54 30.13
C PRO A 248 0.83 2.89 28.63
N HIS A 249 1.92 2.55 27.95
CA HIS A 249 2.11 2.84 26.53
C HIS A 249 1.32 1.87 25.65
N TYR A 250 0.77 2.40 24.56
CA TYR A 250 0.12 1.62 23.53
C TYR A 250 0.77 1.93 22.18
N THR A 251 1.45 0.95 21.62
CA THR A 251 2.22 1.10 20.38
C THR A 251 1.45 0.49 19.22
N ARG A 252 1.19 1.29 18.19
CA ARG A 252 0.51 0.89 16.96
C ARG A 252 1.36 1.15 15.74
N SER A 253 1.34 0.24 14.78
CA SER A 253 1.90 0.48 13.44
C SER A 253 0.91 1.22 12.55
N MET A 254 1.39 1.77 11.43
CA MET A 254 0.53 2.34 10.39
C MET A 254 -0.49 1.31 9.86
N TYR A 255 -0.13 0.01 9.80
CA TYR A 255 -1.06 -1.04 9.39
C TYR A 255 -2.22 -1.23 10.39
N GLN A 256 -1.98 -0.95 11.68
CA GLN A 256 -3.00 -1.01 12.72
C GLN A 256 -3.83 0.27 12.79
N LEU A 257 -3.21 1.44 12.58
CA LEU A 257 -3.90 2.73 12.53
C LEU A 257 -4.85 2.82 11.34
N TYR A 258 -4.39 2.39 10.17
CA TYR A 258 -5.15 2.40 8.91
C TYR A 258 -5.64 1.00 8.54
N LYS A 259 -6.05 0.21 9.56
CA LYS A 259 -6.44 -1.19 9.40
C LYS A 259 -7.53 -1.38 8.35
N GLU A 260 -8.51 -0.49 8.27
CA GLU A 260 -9.60 -0.59 7.30
C GLU A 260 -9.09 -0.58 5.86
N LEU A 261 -8.20 0.36 5.53
CA LEU A 261 -7.56 0.46 4.21
C LEU A 261 -6.77 -0.80 3.87
N PHE A 262 -5.86 -1.23 4.75
CA PHE A 262 -5.02 -2.40 4.50
C PHE A 262 -5.81 -3.71 4.51
N THR A 263 -6.88 -3.80 5.31
CA THR A 263 -7.79 -4.96 5.29
C THR A 263 -8.56 -5.02 3.98
N TRP A 264 -9.04 -3.89 3.47
CA TRP A 264 -9.68 -3.84 2.16
C TRP A 264 -8.73 -4.28 1.03
N VAL A 265 -7.48 -3.81 1.03
CA VAL A 265 -6.46 -4.28 0.07
C VAL A 265 -6.21 -5.79 0.20
N ALA A 266 -6.14 -6.32 1.43
CA ALA A 266 -5.97 -7.75 1.65
C ALA A 266 -7.18 -8.58 1.18
N LEU A 267 -8.41 -8.07 1.39
CA LEU A 267 -9.64 -8.70 0.92
C LEU A 267 -9.73 -8.73 -0.60
N GLN A 268 -9.16 -7.74 -1.29
CA GLN A 268 -9.07 -7.75 -2.76
C GLN A 268 -8.12 -8.84 -3.29
N LYS A 269 -7.10 -9.22 -2.50
CA LYS A 269 -6.16 -10.31 -2.84
C LYS A 269 -6.65 -11.69 -2.43
N ALA A 270 -7.57 -11.77 -1.48
CA ALA A 270 -8.07 -13.04 -0.97
C ALA A 270 -8.65 -14.00 -2.04
N PRO A 271 -9.31 -13.52 -3.13
CA PRO A 271 -9.80 -14.40 -4.19
C PRO A 271 -8.73 -14.96 -5.14
N THR A 272 -7.50 -14.42 -5.13
CA THR A 272 -6.45 -14.79 -6.10
C THR A 272 -6.16 -16.30 -6.14
N PRO A 273 -6.05 -17.04 -5.01
CA PRO A 273 -5.84 -18.49 -5.03
C PRO A 273 -7.01 -19.26 -5.66
N ILE A 274 -8.25 -18.78 -5.52
CA ILE A 274 -9.45 -19.40 -6.10
C ILE A 274 -9.42 -19.25 -7.62
N ILE A 275 -9.13 -18.04 -8.10
CA ILE A 275 -9.00 -17.75 -9.55
C ILE A 275 -7.85 -18.58 -10.14
N LEU A 276 -6.71 -18.64 -9.45
CA LEU A 276 -5.57 -19.48 -9.85
C LEU A 276 -5.98 -20.96 -9.98
N GLY A 277 -6.70 -21.49 -8.99
CA GLY A 277 -7.21 -22.85 -9.02
C GLY A 277 -8.13 -23.11 -10.22
N LEU A 278 -9.07 -22.20 -10.49
CA LEU A 278 -9.98 -22.31 -11.64
C LEU A 278 -9.23 -22.30 -12.98
N ILE A 279 -8.23 -21.42 -13.14
CA ILE A 279 -7.40 -21.35 -14.35
C ILE A 279 -6.63 -22.67 -14.54
N ILE A 280 -6.06 -23.23 -13.48
CA ILE A 280 -5.33 -24.51 -13.53
C ILE A 280 -6.28 -25.65 -13.95
N ILE A 281 -7.49 -25.70 -13.41
CA ILE A 281 -8.50 -26.72 -13.76
C ILE A 281 -8.87 -26.61 -15.25
N VAL A 282 -9.18 -25.40 -15.72
CA VAL A 282 -9.53 -25.15 -17.13
C VAL A 282 -8.36 -25.52 -18.06
N ALA A 283 -7.14 -25.13 -17.71
CA ALA A 283 -5.94 -25.49 -18.47
C ALA A 283 -5.71 -27.00 -18.48
N SER A 284 -5.96 -27.70 -17.37
CA SER A 284 -5.81 -29.16 -17.29
C SER A 284 -6.80 -29.88 -18.20
N PHE A 285 -8.07 -29.48 -18.21
CA PHE A 285 -9.06 -30.05 -19.14
C PHE A 285 -8.70 -29.78 -20.61
N ASN A 286 -8.16 -28.59 -20.90
CA ASN A 286 -7.70 -28.27 -22.24
C ASN A 286 -6.56 -29.21 -22.68
N ILE A 287 -5.56 -29.45 -21.83
CA ILE A 287 -4.47 -30.39 -22.11
C ILE A 287 -5.00 -31.82 -22.28
N ILE A 288 -5.87 -32.29 -21.39
CA ILE A 288 -6.46 -33.63 -21.47
C ILE A 288 -7.21 -33.82 -22.78
N GLY A 289 -8.06 -32.85 -23.17
CA GLY A 289 -8.79 -32.91 -24.45
C GLY A 289 -7.85 -32.94 -25.65
N THR A 290 -6.76 -32.18 -25.59
CA THR A 290 -5.72 -32.18 -26.64
C THR A 290 -5.02 -33.52 -26.76
N LEU A 291 -4.62 -34.11 -25.63
CA LEU A 291 -3.97 -35.41 -25.59
C LEU A 291 -4.88 -36.53 -26.06
N LEU A 292 -6.16 -36.52 -25.65
CA LEU A 292 -7.14 -37.51 -26.09
C LEU A 292 -7.31 -37.48 -27.60
N MET A 293 -7.42 -36.27 -28.17
CA MET A 293 -7.54 -36.08 -29.61
C MET A 293 -6.27 -36.55 -30.36
N LEU A 294 -5.08 -36.25 -29.82
CA LEU A 294 -3.79 -36.77 -30.32
C LEU A 294 -3.73 -38.31 -30.33
N VAL A 295 -4.23 -38.96 -29.28
CA VAL A 295 -4.27 -40.42 -29.18
C VAL A 295 -5.22 -41.00 -30.22
N LEU A 296 -6.43 -40.44 -30.34
CA LEU A 296 -7.44 -40.91 -31.30
C LEU A 296 -6.94 -40.82 -32.75
N GLU A 297 -6.29 -39.73 -33.13
CA GLU A 297 -5.76 -39.57 -34.48
C GLU A 297 -4.55 -40.49 -34.76
N LYS A 298 -3.78 -40.86 -33.74
CA LYS A 298 -2.61 -41.75 -33.87
C LYS A 298 -2.89 -43.22 -33.54
N THR A 299 -4.15 -43.63 -33.41
CA THR A 299 -4.54 -45.01 -33.05
C THR A 299 -3.89 -46.08 -33.95
N GLN A 300 -3.82 -45.86 -35.27
CA GLN A 300 -3.15 -46.79 -36.19
C GLN A 300 -1.63 -46.89 -35.94
N SER A 301 -0.96 -45.76 -35.70
CA SER A 301 0.47 -45.74 -35.38
C SER A 301 0.77 -46.45 -34.05
N ILE A 302 -0.12 -46.30 -33.07
CA ILE A 302 -0.04 -47.02 -31.79
C ILE A 302 -0.16 -48.53 -32.01
N GLY A 303 -1.05 -48.98 -32.91
CA GLY A 303 -1.20 -50.39 -33.28
C GLY A 303 0.08 -51.01 -33.85
N ILE A 304 0.78 -50.27 -34.74
CA ILE A 304 2.07 -50.69 -35.32
C ILE A 304 3.16 -50.76 -34.25
N LEU A 305 3.23 -49.78 -33.34
CA LEU A 305 4.20 -49.80 -32.25
C LEU A 305 3.97 -50.99 -31.31
N LYS A 306 2.71 -51.31 -31.00
CA LYS A 306 2.38 -52.49 -30.19
C LYS A 306 2.72 -53.79 -30.89
N SER A 307 2.50 -53.91 -32.21
CA SER A 307 2.86 -55.13 -32.95
C SER A 307 4.38 -55.32 -33.06
N LEU A 308 5.16 -54.25 -33.00
CA LEU A 308 6.63 -54.27 -32.91
C LEU A 308 7.15 -54.55 -31.49
N GLY A 309 6.28 -54.84 -30.52
CA GLY A 309 6.66 -55.21 -29.14
C GLY A 309 6.79 -54.03 -28.17
N CYS A 310 6.28 -52.84 -28.50
CA CYS A 310 6.31 -51.70 -27.58
C CYS A 310 5.28 -51.86 -26.46
N ASN A 311 5.71 -51.74 -25.21
CA ASN A 311 4.85 -51.83 -24.03
C ASN A 311 3.91 -50.60 -23.91
N GLY A 312 2.70 -50.81 -23.38
CA GLY A 312 1.71 -49.73 -23.21
C GLY A 312 2.20 -48.56 -22.36
N ILE A 313 3.07 -48.81 -21.38
CA ILE A 313 3.69 -47.78 -20.54
C ILE A 313 4.62 -46.88 -21.36
N ASP A 314 5.37 -47.43 -22.31
CA ASP A 314 6.27 -46.64 -23.16
C ASP A 314 5.47 -45.75 -24.12
N ILE A 315 4.32 -46.23 -24.59
CA ILE A 315 3.38 -45.44 -25.40
C ILE A 315 2.77 -44.31 -24.56
N MET A 316 2.32 -44.59 -23.33
CA MET A 316 1.80 -43.57 -22.41
C MET A 316 2.85 -42.47 -22.12
N LYS A 317 4.13 -42.85 -21.93
CA LYS A 317 5.22 -41.88 -21.73
C LYS A 317 5.38 -40.93 -22.91
N ILE A 318 5.16 -41.36 -24.15
CA ILE A 318 5.24 -40.47 -25.32
C ILE A 318 4.20 -39.35 -25.21
N PHE A 319 2.93 -39.70 -24.93
CA PHE A 319 1.87 -38.70 -24.80
C PHE A 319 2.02 -37.81 -23.57
N ILE A 320 2.53 -38.34 -22.45
CA ILE A 320 2.86 -37.51 -21.28
C ILE A 320 3.96 -36.49 -21.64
N ILE A 321 4.99 -36.89 -22.38
CA ILE A 321 6.04 -35.97 -22.84
C ILE A 321 5.47 -34.91 -23.76
N ASP A 322 4.58 -35.27 -24.69
CA ASP A 322 3.93 -34.29 -25.57
C ASP A 322 3.09 -33.28 -24.77
N GLY A 323 2.30 -33.75 -23.79
CA GLY A 323 1.54 -32.89 -22.89
C GLY A 323 2.44 -31.95 -22.07
N MET A 324 3.58 -32.46 -21.60
CA MET A 324 4.59 -31.66 -20.89
C MET A 324 5.20 -30.60 -21.81
N ILE A 325 5.48 -30.90 -23.07
CA ILE A 325 6.00 -29.94 -24.05
C ILE A 325 4.97 -28.83 -24.31
N ILE A 326 3.70 -29.19 -24.52
CA ILE A 326 2.61 -28.21 -24.72
C ILE A 326 2.49 -27.29 -23.50
N GLY A 327 2.48 -27.87 -22.29
CA GLY A 327 2.42 -27.12 -21.04
C GLY A 327 3.61 -26.17 -20.87
N VAL A 328 4.84 -26.67 -21.05
CA VAL A 328 6.06 -25.86 -20.92
C VAL A 328 6.11 -24.74 -21.95
N LEU A 329 5.78 -25.02 -23.22
CA LEU A 329 5.72 -23.98 -24.26
C LEU A 329 4.65 -22.94 -23.95
N GLY A 330 3.47 -23.37 -23.50
CA GLY A 330 2.40 -22.47 -23.07
C GLY A 330 2.84 -21.56 -21.91
N ILE A 331 3.50 -22.13 -20.90
CA ILE A 331 4.03 -21.37 -19.76
C ILE A 331 5.10 -20.37 -20.23
N ILE A 332 6.06 -20.80 -21.06
CA ILE A 332 7.13 -19.92 -21.56
C ILE A 332 6.55 -18.75 -22.35
N ILE A 333 5.66 -19.03 -23.31
CA ILE A 333 5.03 -17.99 -24.14
C ILE A 333 4.17 -17.08 -23.27
N GLY A 334 3.38 -17.64 -22.35
CA GLY A 334 2.57 -16.86 -21.41
C GLY A 334 3.39 -15.96 -20.50
N ASN A 335 4.56 -16.41 -20.02
CA ASN A 335 5.49 -15.57 -19.26
C ASN A 335 6.06 -14.44 -20.09
N ILE A 336 6.51 -14.73 -21.33
CA ILE A 336 7.03 -13.71 -22.24
C ILE A 336 5.96 -12.64 -22.51
N ILE A 337 4.72 -13.04 -22.78
CA ILE A 337 3.61 -12.12 -23.03
C ILE A 337 3.28 -11.32 -21.76
N GLY A 338 3.08 -12.00 -20.62
CA GLY A 338 2.69 -11.36 -19.36
C GLY A 338 3.73 -10.35 -18.88
N ILE A 339 4.99 -10.77 -18.78
CA ILE A 339 6.10 -9.89 -18.36
C ILE A 339 6.34 -8.79 -19.41
N GLY A 340 6.30 -9.13 -20.70
CA GLY A 340 6.47 -8.17 -21.79
C GLY A 340 5.44 -7.04 -21.73
N LEU A 341 4.16 -7.39 -21.55
CA LEU A 341 3.09 -6.41 -21.39
C LEU A 341 3.26 -5.58 -20.10
N SER A 342 3.62 -6.20 -18.98
CA SER A 342 3.88 -5.47 -17.73
C SER A 342 5.05 -4.49 -17.85
N LEU A 343 6.12 -4.84 -18.57
CA LEU A 343 7.26 -3.95 -18.80
C LEU A 343 6.89 -2.79 -19.74
N LEU A 344 6.12 -3.08 -20.79
CA LEU A 344 5.60 -2.03 -21.67
C LEU A 344 4.74 -1.03 -20.89
N GLU A 345 3.89 -1.50 -19.98
CA GLU A 345 3.09 -0.62 -19.13
C GLU A 345 3.97 0.26 -18.23
N LEU A 346 5.02 -0.31 -17.63
CA LEU A 346 5.95 0.47 -16.80
C LEU A 346 6.67 1.58 -17.59
N GLN A 347 7.03 1.31 -18.85
CA GLN A 347 7.78 2.26 -19.67
C GLN A 347 6.88 3.34 -20.30
N PHE A 348 5.73 2.95 -20.85
CA PHE A 348 4.86 3.84 -21.61
C PHE A 348 3.71 4.45 -20.78
N LYS A 349 3.40 3.87 -19.61
CA LYS A 349 2.33 4.32 -18.69
C LYS A 349 1.01 4.54 -19.43
N PHE A 350 0.54 3.53 -20.17
CA PHE A 350 -0.69 3.63 -20.96
C PHE A 350 -1.90 3.90 -20.05
N PHE A 351 -1.90 3.34 -18.85
CA PHE A 351 -2.95 3.51 -17.85
C PHE A 351 -2.42 4.32 -16.66
N LYS A 352 -2.74 5.61 -16.62
CA LYS A 352 -2.45 6.47 -15.47
C LYS A 352 -3.60 6.40 -14.47
N LEU A 353 -3.26 6.23 -13.19
CA LEU A 353 -4.20 6.46 -12.10
C LEU A 353 -4.48 7.97 -12.02
N PRO A 354 -5.76 8.40 -11.95
CA PRO A 354 -6.06 9.80 -11.70
C PRO A 354 -5.51 10.19 -10.32
N GLU A 355 -4.67 11.21 -10.27
CA GLU A 355 -4.33 11.91 -9.04
C GLU A 355 -5.56 12.73 -8.65
N GLN A 356 -6.33 12.23 -7.68
CA GLN A 356 -7.41 12.97 -7.04
C GLN A 356 -7.08 13.20 -5.57
#